data_AF-A0A380W4T5-F1
#
_entry.id   AF-A0A380W4T5-F1
#
_cell.length_a   1.000
_cell.length_b   1.000
_cell.length_c   1.000
_cell.angle_alpha   90.00
_cell.angle_beta   90.00
_cell.angle_gamma   90.00
#
_symmetry.space_group_name_H-M   'P 1'
#
loop_
_entity.id
_entity.type
_entity.pdbx_description
1 polymer ?
#
loop_
_entity_poly.entity_id
_entity_poly.type
_entity_poly.pdbx_seq_one_letter_code
_entity_poly.pdbx_strand_id
1 'polypeptide(L)'
;MKSDSNVGMLLSETIMAELERAAIDSKRGQKRLETLNRLKTACDDIASGKAADYADKVGADSTLFKIQPRRINSVSVGEYIKIRRQTAKGQDGAKLWPGPNASTLRADENLKKYLDARRIEANGFQKKRHPNHPRARSVEAIISKIPDQGDRHLIMTEIEKGRAAQRKLRLAVEAVPKLWAVDLDAVIDGSAAAMRGSASELTDDDRLALRRLLMKLTSNAELRQFDLIYDKVRVKMSDGTGAALISKDELALLRSLAKVGA
;
A
#
# COMPACT_ATOMS: atom_id res chain seq x y z
N MET A 1 -15.94 20.97 -5.21
CA MET A 1 -14.85 20.80 -4.24
C MET A 1 -15.40 20.06 -3.05
N LYS A 2 -15.20 18.73 -3.01
CA LYS A 2 -15.57 17.93 -1.84
C LYS A 2 -14.43 18.08 -0.85
N SER A 3 -14.74 18.63 0.32
CA SER A 3 -13.83 18.65 1.46
C SER A 3 -13.48 17.21 1.78
N ASP A 4 -12.26 16.81 1.46
CA ASP A 4 -11.61 15.66 2.09
C ASP A 4 -11.49 16.02 3.57
N SER A 5 -12.53 15.67 4.33
CA SER A 5 -12.44 15.58 5.77
C SER A 5 -11.39 14.51 6.03
N ASN A 6 -10.18 15.00 6.32
CA ASN A 6 -9.20 14.34 7.17
C ASN A 6 -9.92 13.90 8.45
N VAL A 7 -10.64 12.79 8.37
CA VAL A 7 -10.93 11.96 9.54
C VAL A 7 -9.57 11.37 9.88
N GLY A 8 -8.75 12.19 10.54
CA GLY A 8 -7.58 11.71 11.26
C GLY A 8 -8.10 10.55 12.09
N MET A 9 -7.64 9.34 11.75
CA MET A 9 -8.10 8.11 12.35
C MET A 9 -7.66 8.18 13.82
N LEU A 10 -8.53 8.70 14.69
CA LEU A 10 -8.25 8.85 16.10
C LEU A 10 -8.03 7.45 16.67
N LEU A 11 -6.80 7.15 17.08
CA LEU A 11 -6.49 5.91 17.77
C LEU A 11 -7.34 5.83 19.03
N SER A 12 -7.73 4.62 19.42
CA SER A 12 -8.43 4.37 20.67
C SER A 12 -7.63 4.87 21.88
N GLU A 13 -6.30 4.90 21.76
CA GLU A 13 -5.39 5.47 22.75
C GLU A 13 -5.54 6.99 22.90
N THR A 14 -5.70 7.74 21.80
CA THR A 14 -5.87 9.20 21.89
C THR A 14 -7.22 9.55 22.52
N ILE A 15 -8.27 8.80 22.16
CA ILE A 15 -9.60 8.96 22.75
C ILE A 15 -9.58 8.61 24.25
N MET A 16 -8.85 7.56 24.65
CA MET A 16 -8.70 7.22 26.06
C MET A 16 -7.92 8.26 26.85
N ALA A 17 -6.83 8.79 26.29
CA ALA A 17 -6.06 9.84 26.93
C ALA A 17 -6.90 11.10 27.16
N GLU A 18 -7.76 11.47 26.21
CA GLU A 18 -8.73 12.57 26.38
C GLU A 18 -9.75 12.28 27.47
N LEU A 19 -10.31 11.08 27.50
CA LEU A 19 -11.27 10.64 28.53
C LEU A 19 -10.64 10.61 29.94
N GLU A 20 -9.38 10.21 30.04
CA GLU A 20 -8.61 10.20 31.29
C GLU A 20 -8.30 11.61 31.77
N ARG A 21 -7.86 12.52 30.89
CA ARG A 21 -7.68 13.95 31.21
C ARG A 21 -8.97 14.58 31.73
N ALA A 22 -10.07 14.38 31.00
CA ALA A 22 -11.39 14.88 31.41
C ALA A 22 -11.88 14.25 32.73
N ALA A 23 -11.41 13.05 33.08
CA ALA A 23 -11.71 12.43 34.37
C ALA A 23 -10.89 13.07 35.49
N ILE A 24 -9.59 13.34 35.30
CA ILE A 24 -8.71 14.00 36.28
C ILE A 24 -9.28 15.36 36.72
N ASP A 25 -9.81 16.13 35.77
CA ASP A 25 -10.36 17.46 36.03
C ASP A 25 -11.72 17.45 36.78
N SER A 26 -12.30 16.27 37.02
CA SER A 26 -13.63 16.14 37.62
C SER A 26 -13.58 15.77 39.12
N LYS A 27 -14.54 16.29 39.90
CA LYS A 27 -14.68 15.98 41.35
C LYS A 27 -14.87 14.50 41.69
N ARG A 28 -15.24 13.65 40.72
CA ARG A 28 -15.36 12.18 40.85
C ARG A 28 -14.32 11.43 40.01
N GLY A 29 -13.20 12.09 39.70
CA GLY A 29 -12.22 11.64 38.72
C GLY A 29 -11.65 10.26 39.00
N GLN A 30 -11.32 9.96 40.24
CA GLN A 30 -10.67 8.69 40.59
C GLN A 30 -11.55 7.47 40.30
N LYS A 31 -12.85 7.51 40.65
CA LYS A 31 -13.81 6.45 40.30
C LYS A 31 -14.00 6.33 38.78
N ARG A 32 -14.00 7.46 38.07
CA ARG A 32 -14.14 7.48 36.61
C ARG A 32 -12.90 6.90 35.92
N LEU A 33 -11.70 7.23 36.39
CA LEU A 33 -10.44 6.67 35.91
C LEU A 33 -10.37 5.15 36.09
N GLU A 34 -10.73 4.65 37.28
CA GLU A 34 -10.76 3.20 37.49
C GLU A 34 -11.79 2.51 36.57
N THR A 35 -12.94 3.14 36.34
CA THR A 35 -13.98 2.63 35.44
C THR A 35 -13.47 2.56 33.99
N LEU A 36 -12.73 3.59 33.56
CA LEU A 36 -12.09 3.66 32.24
C LEU A 36 -10.97 2.62 32.09
N ASN A 37 -10.12 2.44 33.11
CA ASN A 37 -9.08 1.40 33.11
C ASN A 37 -9.67 -0.01 33.01
N ARG A 38 -10.77 -0.28 33.73
CA ARG A 38 -11.49 -1.56 33.64
C ARG A 38 -12.14 -1.75 32.27
N LEU A 39 -12.65 -0.69 31.65
CA LEU A 39 -13.18 -0.72 30.29
C LEU A 39 -12.08 -1.06 29.27
N LYS A 40 -10.91 -0.42 29.39
CA LYS A 40 -9.73 -0.72 28.57
C LYS A 40 -9.34 -2.19 28.68
N THR A 41 -9.17 -2.66 29.93
CA THR A 41 -8.88 -4.07 30.25
C THR A 41 -9.92 -5.02 29.65
N ALA A 42 -11.21 -4.69 29.75
CA ALA A 42 -12.27 -5.50 29.16
C ALA A 42 -12.15 -5.61 27.64
N CYS A 43 -11.83 -4.51 26.95
CA CYS A 43 -11.62 -4.52 25.51
C CYS A 43 -10.37 -5.34 25.13
N ASP A 44 -9.27 -5.22 25.88
CA ASP A 44 -8.03 -6.00 25.68
C ASP A 44 -8.25 -7.50 25.88
N ASP A 45 -8.96 -7.89 26.94
CA ASP A 45 -9.28 -9.29 27.24
C ASP A 45 -10.17 -9.91 26.15
N ILE A 46 -11.15 -9.16 25.63
CA ILE A 46 -12.01 -9.63 24.53
C ILE A 46 -11.21 -9.78 23.25
N ALA A 47 -10.34 -8.82 22.93
CA ALA A 47 -9.55 -8.81 21.71
C ALA A 47 -8.44 -9.88 21.71
N SER A 48 -7.81 -10.14 22.86
CA SER A 48 -6.79 -11.19 23.02
C SER A 48 -7.39 -12.58 23.14
N GLY A 49 -8.61 -12.68 23.65
CA GLY A 49 -9.31 -13.93 23.89
C GLY A 49 -9.32 -14.46 25.29
N LYS A 50 -8.63 -13.78 26.19
CA LYS A 50 -8.68 -14.04 27.63
C LYS A 50 -10.11 -13.97 28.17
N ALA A 51 -11.00 -13.20 27.54
CA ALA A 51 -12.40 -13.14 27.94
C ALA A 51 -13.15 -14.48 27.79
N ALA A 52 -12.86 -15.25 26.72
CA ALA A 52 -13.46 -16.57 26.52
C ALA A 52 -12.91 -17.57 27.55
N ASP A 53 -11.59 -17.58 27.74
CA ASP A 53 -10.92 -18.43 28.71
C ASP A 53 -11.38 -18.13 30.14
N TYR A 54 -11.59 -16.85 30.47
CA TYR A 54 -12.11 -16.43 31.76
C TYR A 54 -13.56 -16.89 31.96
N ALA A 55 -14.43 -16.70 30.96
CA ALA A 55 -15.81 -17.15 31.05
C ALA A 55 -15.90 -18.67 31.27
N ASP A 56 -15.11 -19.45 30.52
CA ASP A 56 -15.03 -20.91 30.69
C ASP A 56 -14.54 -21.29 32.10
N LYS A 57 -13.50 -20.62 32.62
CA LYS A 57 -12.95 -20.88 33.97
C LYS A 57 -13.95 -20.65 35.09
N VAL A 58 -14.89 -19.72 34.92
CA VAL A 58 -15.90 -19.42 35.96
C VAL A 58 -17.28 -19.99 35.63
N GLY A 59 -17.37 -20.89 34.64
CA GLY A 59 -18.62 -21.56 34.27
C GLY A 59 -19.70 -20.63 33.70
N ALA A 60 -19.31 -19.48 33.15
CA ALA A 60 -20.20 -18.54 32.50
C ALA A 60 -20.31 -18.82 31.00
N ASP A 61 -21.35 -18.30 30.36
CA ASP A 61 -21.53 -18.42 28.90
C ASP A 61 -20.39 -17.73 28.14
N SER A 62 -19.58 -18.54 27.45
CA SER A 62 -18.44 -18.07 26.66
C SER A 62 -18.73 -17.95 25.17
N THR A 63 -19.93 -18.32 24.71
CA THR A 63 -20.30 -18.35 23.28
C THR A 63 -20.07 -17.02 22.60
N LEU A 64 -20.42 -15.91 23.28
CA LEU A 64 -20.25 -14.54 22.79
C LEU A 64 -18.78 -14.15 22.57
N PHE A 65 -17.83 -14.74 23.31
CA PHE A 65 -16.41 -14.40 23.23
C PHE A 65 -15.61 -15.33 22.29
N LYS A 66 -16.21 -16.45 21.88
CA LYS A 66 -15.61 -17.45 20.97
C LYS A 66 -15.82 -17.13 19.48
N ILE A 67 -16.71 -16.19 19.16
CA ILE A 67 -16.99 -15.77 17.76
C ILE A 67 -15.74 -15.13 17.14
N GLN A 68 -15.33 -15.63 15.97
CA GLN A 68 -14.30 -15.03 15.13
C GLN A 68 -14.92 -14.34 13.89
N PRO A 69 -14.48 -13.12 13.51
CA PRO A 69 -13.54 -12.25 14.24
C PRO A 69 -14.14 -11.76 15.56
N ARG A 70 -13.27 -11.51 16.54
CA ARG A 70 -13.64 -11.11 17.89
C ARG A 70 -14.39 -9.78 17.87
N ARG A 71 -15.63 -9.77 18.32
CA ARG A 71 -16.51 -8.60 18.23
C ARG A 71 -16.42 -7.75 19.49
N ILE A 72 -15.73 -6.62 19.41
CA ILE A 72 -15.80 -5.57 20.44
C ILE A 72 -17.03 -4.71 20.17
N ASN A 73 -18.03 -4.78 21.05
CA ASN A 73 -19.22 -3.94 21.03
C ASN A 73 -19.75 -3.74 22.45
N SER A 74 -20.74 -2.86 22.63
CA SER A 74 -21.33 -2.58 23.95
C SER A 74 -21.92 -3.80 24.65
N VAL A 75 -22.36 -4.81 23.89
CA VAL A 75 -22.94 -6.05 24.43
C VAL A 75 -21.84 -6.96 24.96
N SER A 76 -20.83 -7.28 24.16
CA SER A 76 -19.74 -8.18 24.56
C SER A 76 -18.95 -7.60 25.72
N VAL A 77 -18.64 -6.30 25.69
CA VAL A 77 -17.97 -5.61 26.78
C VAL A 77 -18.85 -5.58 28.04
N GLY A 78 -20.14 -5.28 27.89
CA GLY A 78 -21.09 -5.25 29.00
C GLY A 78 -21.25 -6.61 29.68
N GLU A 79 -21.36 -7.69 28.91
CA GLU A 79 -21.45 -9.05 29.47
C GLU A 79 -20.14 -9.49 30.12
N TYR A 80 -18.99 -9.15 29.55
CA TYR A 80 -17.71 -9.46 30.19
C TYR A 80 -17.54 -8.74 31.53
N ILE A 81 -17.90 -7.46 31.61
CA ILE A 81 -17.91 -6.69 32.86
C ILE A 81 -18.90 -7.28 33.86
N LYS A 82 -20.06 -7.76 33.42
CA LYS A 82 -21.06 -8.40 34.28
C LYS A 82 -20.52 -9.72 34.85
N ILE A 83 -19.91 -10.58 34.04
CA ILE A 83 -19.25 -11.82 34.49
C ILE A 83 -18.19 -11.46 35.54
N ARG A 84 -17.26 -10.55 35.23
CA ARG A 84 -16.24 -10.07 36.17
C ARG A 84 -16.83 -9.54 37.48
N ARG A 85 -17.95 -8.82 37.43
CA ARG A 85 -18.63 -8.27 38.62
C ARG A 85 -19.27 -9.36 39.49
N GLN A 86 -19.74 -10.45 38.89
CA GLN A 86 -20.35 -11.57 39.61
C GLN A 86 -19.32 -12.48 40.26
N THR A 87 -18.14 -12.59 39.65
CA THR A 87 -17.09 -13.53 40.04
C THR A 87 -16.02 -12.92 40.93
N ALA A 88 -15.77 -11.59 40.82
CA ALA A 88 -14.86 -10.87 41.70
C ALA A 88 -15.50 -10.64 43.08
N LYS A 89 -15.33 -11.62 43.98
CA LYS A 89 -15.54 -11.42 45.42
C LYS A 89 -14.33 -10.69 46.00
N GLY A 90 -14.54 -9.49 46.52
CA GLY A 90 -13.54 -8.83 47.37
C GLY A 90 -13.38 -9.53 48.71
N GLN A 91 -12.27 -9.27 49.40
CA GLN A 91 -12.00 -9.79 50.76
C GLN A 91 -13.12 -9.42 51.75
N ASP A 92 -13.86 -8.33 51.51
CA ASP A 92 -14.99 -7.86 52.33
C ASP A 92 -16.39 -8.14 51.72
N GLY A 93 -16.49 -9.03 50.73
CA GLY A 93 -17.78 -9.33 50.06
C GLY A 93 -18.29 -8.25 49.10
N ALA A 94 -17.58 -7.12 48.96
CA ALA A 94 -17.88 -6.09 47.98
C ALA A 94 -17.52 -6.55 46.55
N LYS A 95 -18.42 -6.27 45.59
CA LYS A 95 -18.21 -6.54 44.15
C LYS A 95 -17.08 -5.64 43.63
N LEU A 96 -15.89 -6.22 43.39
CA LEU A 96 -14.65 -5.48 43.20
C LEU A 96 -14.48 -4.85 41.81
N TRP A 97 -15.35 -5.18 40.84
CA TRP A 97 -15.23 -4.74 39.45
C TRP A 97 -16.40 -3.85 38.98
N PRO A 98 -16.48 -2.59 39.44
CA PRO A 98 -17.43 -1.63 38.89
C PRO A 98 -16.94 -1.15 37.51
N GLY A 99 -17.72 -1.45 36.48
CA GLY A 99 -17.54 -1.00 35.10
C GLY A 99 -18.87 -0.55 34.49
N PRO A 100 -18.86 0.17 33.34
CA PRO A 100 -20.08 0.64 32.71
C PRO A 100 -20.92 -0.54 32.19
N ASN A 101 -22.24 -0.46 32.34
CA ASN A 101 -23.16 -1.45 31.78
C ASN A 101 -23.34 -1.20 30.27
N ALA A 102 -23.85 -2.18 29.54
CA ALA A 102 -24.09 -2.08 28.10
C ALA A 102 -24.99 -0.87 27.72
N SER A 103 -25.98 -0.53 28.54
CA SER A 103 -26.83 0.66 28.33
C SER A 103 -26.04 1.97 28.44
N THR A 104 -25.18 2.09 29.46
CA THR A 104 -24.30 3.24 29.66
C THR A 104 -23.32 3.41 28.50
N LEU A 105 -22.73 2.30 28.01
CA LEU A 105 -21.84 2.31 26.86
C LEU A 105 -22.52 2.74 25.56
N ARG A 106 -23.85 2.56 25.43
CA ARG A 106 -24.62 3.02 24.27
C ARG A 106 -25.05 4.47 24.38
N ALA A 107 -25.32 4.94 25.60
CA ALA A 107 -25.80 6.29 25.87
C ALA A 107 -24.68 7.34 25.86
N ASP A 108 -23.48 7.00 26.34
CA ASP A 108 -22.35 7.92 26.37
C ASP A 108 -21.63 7.93 25.01
N GLU A 109 -21.68 9.09 24.34
CA GLU A 109 -21.11 9.29 23.01
C GLU A 109 -19.58 9.10 23.00
N ASN A 110 -18.88 9.48 24.07
CA ASN A 110 -17.43 9.37 24.13
C ASN A 110 -16.98 7.92 24.35
N LEU A 111 -17.70 7.18 25.19
CA LEU A 111 -17.45 5.74 25.36
C LEU A 111 -17.77 4.96 24.08
N LYS A 112 -18.80 5.37 23.34
CA LYS A 112 -19.14 4.80 22.04
C LYS A 112 -18.03 5.06 21.02
N LYS A 113 -17.53 6.30 20.91
CA LYS A 113 -16.38 6.65 20.05
C LYS A 113 -15.17 5.79 20.36
N TYR A 114 -14.85 5.59 21.64
CA TYR A 114 -13.78 4.69 22.06
C TYR A 114 -14.01 3.24 21.61
N LEU A 115 -15.21 2.68 21.86
CA LEU A 115 -15.53 1.31 21.46
C LEU A 115 -15.49 1.12 19.94
N ASP A 116 -15.94 2.11 19.17
CA ASP A 116 -15.88 2.08 17.71
C ASP A 116 -14.44 2.13 17.21
N ALA A 117 -13.57 2.96 17.81
CA ALA A 117 -12.13 2.96 17.51
C ALA A 117 -11.48 1.60 17.83
N ARG A 118 -11.76 1.03 19.01
CA ARG A 118 -11.28 -0.31 19.39
C ARG A 118 -11.78 -1.41 18.46
N ARG A 119 -13.03 -1.30 17.99
CA ARG A 119 -13.60 -2.24 17.02
C ARG A 119 -12.89 -2.14 15.67
N ILE A 120 -12.54 -0.93 15.23
CA ILE A 120 -11.81 -0.71 13.98
C ILE A 120 -10.39 -1.29 14.09
N GLU A 121 -9.71 -1.05 15.21
CA GLU A 121 -8.37 -1.59 15.50
C GLU A 121 -8.37 -3.12 15.59
N ALA A 122 -9.30 -3.70 16.35
CA ALA A 122 -9.37 -5.14 16.56
C ALA A 122 -9.78 -5.91 15.30
N ASN A 123 -10.64 -5.33 14.45
CA ASN A 123 -10.96 -5.87 13.13
C ASN A 123 -9.98 -5.40 12.05
N GLY A 124 -8.83 -4.82 12.45
CA GLY A 124 -7.88 -4.06 11.65
C GLY A 124 -7.98 -4.34 10.16
N PHE A 125 -8.47 -3.37 9.40
CA PHE A 125 -8.47 -3.35 7.93
C PHE A 125 -8.74 -4.69 7.22
N GLN A 126 -9.50 -5.63 7.83
CA GLN A 126 -9.75 -6.94 7.23
C GLN A 126 -10.55 -6.85 5.92
N LYS A 127 -11.04 -5.65 5.57
CA LYS A 127 -11.42 -5.32 4.21
C LYS A 127 -10.25 -4.66 3.46
N LYS A 128 -9.31 -5.48 2.97
CA LYS A 128 -9.00 -5.59 1.53
C LYS A 128 -7.84 -6.55 1.30
N ARG A 129 -8.18 -7.69 0.69
CA ARG A 129 -7.31 -8.75 0.13
C ARG A 129 -6.58 -9.57 1.19
N HIS A 130 -7.16 -10.74 1.49
CA HIS A 130 -6.36 -11.89 1.90
C HIS A 130 -5.11 -11.95 1.02
N PRO A 131 -3.91 -11.98 1.59
CA PRO A 131 -2.73 -12.23 0.80
C PRO A 131 -2.85 -13.64 0.22
N ASN A 132 -2.93 -13.74 -1.11
CA ASN A 132 -2.85 -15.03 -1.80
C ASN A 132 -1.45 -15.68 -1.67
N HIS A 133 -0.51 -15.03 -0.99
CA HIS A 133 0.88 -15.46 -0.90
C HIS A 133 1.20 -16.04 0.50
N PRO A 134 1.81 -17.24 0.60
CA PRO A 134 2.13 -17.90 1.88
C PRO A 134 2.95 -17.04 2.84
N ARG A 135 3.95 -16.31 2.32
CA ARG A 135 4.80 -15.39 3.11
C ARG A 135 4.05 -14.26 3.79
N ALA A 136 2.98 -13.74 3.16
CA ALA A 136 2.24 -12.63 3.76
C ALA A 136 1.31 -13.14 4.88
N ARG A 137 0.79 -14.37 4.76
CA ARG A 137 0.07 -15.04 5.86
C ARG A 137 0.97 -15.36 7.04
N SER A 138 2.23 -15.78 6.80
CA SER A 138 3.16 -16.04 7.91
C SER A 138 3.51 -14.77 8.68
N VAL A 139 3.66 -13.63 7.99
CA VAL A 139 3.91 -12.33 8.64
C VAL A 139 2.72 -11.89 9.49
N GLU A 140 1.50 -11.99 8.99
CA GLU A 140 0.29 -11.68 9.77
C GLU A 140 0.12 -12.59 10.99
N ALA A 141 0.42 -13.89 10.84
CA ALA A 141 0.40 -14.84 11.94
C ALA A 141 1.42 -14.49 13.03
N ILE A 142 2.61 -13.99 12.65
CA ILE A 142 3.63 -13.55 13.61
C ILE A 142 3.16 -12.29 14.35
N ILE A 143 2.64 -11.27 13.67
CA ILE A 143 2.24 -10.03 14.37
C ILE A 143 1.01 -10.27 15.26
N SER A 144 0.15 -11.23 14.89
CA SER A 144 -1.01 -11.59 15.72
C SER A 144 -0.64 -12.18 17.09
N LYS A 145 0.61 -12.65 17.26
CA LYS A 145 1.13 -13.17 18.52
C LYS A 145 1.66 -12.07 19.45
N ILE A 146 1.79 -10.83 18.99
CA ILE A 146 2.28 -9.71 19.82
C ILE A 146 1.23 -9.35 20.87
N PRO A 147 1.53 -9.43 22.18
CA PRO A 147 0.52 -9.24 23.23
C PRO A 147 0.01 -7.80 23.32
N ASP A 148 0.88 -6.82 23.04
CA ASP A 148 0.53 -5.41 23.06
C ASP A 148 -0.17 -4.97 21.75
N GLN A 149 -1.23 -4.18 21.87
CA GLN A 149 -2.03 -3.75 20.73
C GLN A 149 -1.46 -2.50 20.04
N GLY A 150 -0.84 -1.59 20.80
CA GLY A 150 -0.20 -0.41 20.25
C GLY A 150 0.95 -0.80 19.34
N ASP A 151 1.81 -1.70 19.81
CA ASP A 151 2.94 -2.25 19.04
C ASP A 151 2.46 -2.98 17.79
N ARG A 152 1.42 -3.81 17.92
CA ARG A 152 0.82 -4.52 16.77
C ARG A 152 0.30 -3.55 15.72
N HIS A 153 -0.34 -2.47 16.16
CA HIS A 153 -0.88 -1.44 15.27
C HIS A 153 0.24 -0.67 14.55
N LEU A 154 1.28 -0.28 15.28
CA LEU A 154 2.43 0.42 14.73
C LEU A 154 3.12 -0.43 13.66
N ILE A 155 3.36 -1.72 13.94
CA ILE A 155 3.99 -2.66 13.00
C ILE A 155 3.13 -2.87 11.75
N MET A 156 1.82 -3.06 11.90
CA MET A 156 0.91 -3.18 10.75
C MET A 156 0.94 -1.93 9.87
N THR A 157 0.93 -0.75 10.49
CA THR A 157 0.95 0.54 9.79
C THR A 157 2.24 0.71 8.99
N GLU A 158 3.40 0.37 9.57
CA GLU A 158 4.68 0.45 8.86
C GLU A 158 4.78 -0.56 7.71
N ILE A 159 4.25 -1.78 7.88
CA ILE A 159 4.18 -2.77 6.80
C ILE A 159 3.30 -2.28 5.64
N GLU A 160 2.16 -1.67 5.94
CA GLU A 160 1.28 -1.11 4.91
C GLU A 160 1.93 0.07 4.17
N LYS A 161 2.63 0.96 4.88
CA LYS A 161 3.44 2.03 4.29
C LYS A 161 4.52 1.44 3.38
N GLY A 162 5.23 0.42 3.83
CA GLY A 162 6.22 -0.31 3.03
C GLY A 162 5.62 -0.91 1.75
N ARG A 163 4.48 -1.60 1.85
CA ARG A 163 3.76 -2.16 0.69
C ARG A 163 3.26 -1.07 -0.27
N ALA A 164 2.85 0.09 0.25
CA ALA A 164 2.45 1.23 -0.57
C ALA A 164 3.66 1.84 -1.29
N ALA A 165 4.79 2.03 -0.60
CA ALA A 165 6.04 2.51 -1.18
C ALA A 165 6.57 1.56 -2.26
N GLN A 166 6.55 0.23 -2.01
CA GLN A 166 6.95 -0.78 -2.99
C GLN A 166 6.07 -0.75 -4.25
N ARG A 167 4.74 -0.57 -4.09
CA ARG A 167 3.82 -0.41 -5.23
C ARG A 167 4.11 0.87 -6.01
N LYS A 168 4.35 1.99 -5.33
CA LYS A 168 4.74 3.25 -5.98
C LYS A 168 6.06 3.11 -6.73
N LEU A 169 7.06 2.45 -6.15
CA LEU A 169 8.34 2.17 -6.79
C LEU A 169 8.16 1.27 -8.02
N ARG A 170 7.37 0.21 -7.92
CA ARG A 170 7.07 -0.65 -9.07
C ARG A 170 6.37 0.12 -10.19
N LEU A 171 5.38 0.93 -9.87
CA LEU A 171 4.70 1.78 -10.85
C LEU A 171 5.64 2.81 -11.46
N ALA A 172 6.54 3.40 -10.67
CA ALA A 172 7.58 4.27 -11.18
C ALA A 172 8.48 3.51 -12.15
N VAL A 173 9.05 2.37 -11.74
CA VAL A 173 9.89 1.50 -12.58
C VAL A 173 9.18 1.05 -13.86
N GLU A 174 7.88 0.76 -13.83
CA GLU A 174 7.11 0.39 -15.03
C GLU A 174 6.75 1.59 -15.92
N ALA A 175 6.67 2.80 -15.35
CA ALA A 175 6.34 4.03 -16.06
C ALA A 175 7.57 4.77 -16.60
N VAL A 176 8.72 4.64 -15.95
CA VAL A 176 9.99 5.26 -16.33
C VAL A 176 10.39 4.93 -17.77
N PRO A 177 10.41 3.65 -18.24
CA PRO A 177 10.79 3.33 -19.62
C PRO A 177 9.81 3.90 -20.65
N LYS A 178 8.57 4.17 -20.25
CA LYS A 178 7.52 4.70 -21.13
C LYS A 178 7.55 6.23 -21.21
N LEU A 179 8.14 6.89 -20.22
CA LEU A 179 8.23 8.34 -20.15
C LEU A 179 9.60 8.85 -20.59
N TRP A 180 10.67 8.06 -20.44
CA TRP A 180 12.04 8.49 -20.68
C TRP A 180 12.85 7.37 -21.33
N ALA A 181 13.59 7.69 -22.40
CA ALA A 181 14.67 6.86 -22.93
C ALA A 181 15.89 6.85 -21.98
N VAL A 182 15.67 6.55 -20.70
CA VAL A 182 16.70 6.52 -19.67
C VAL A 182 16.73 5.12 -19.09
N ASP A 183 17.87 4.47 -19.26
CA ASP A 183 18.17 3.17 -18.70
C ASP A 183 18.23 3.25 -17.18
N LEU A 184 17.29 2.59 -16.51
CA LEU A 184 17.15 2.60 -15.05
C LEU A 184 18.28 1.87 -14.36
N ASP A 185 18.84 0.84 -15.00
CA ASP A 185 19.90 0.02 -14.42
C ASP A 185 21.19 0.85 -14.31
N ALA A 186 21.45 1.76 -15.26
CA ALA A 186 22.56 2.71 -15.18
C ALA A 186 22.43 3.77 -14.07
N VAL A 187 21.19 4.14 -13.70
CA VAL A 187 20.91 5.07 -12.60
C VAL A 187 21.04 4.37 -11.25
N ILE A 188 20.59 3.11 -11.16
CA ILE A 188 20.69 2.29 -9.95
C ILE A 188 22.14 1.91 -9.66
N ASP A 189 22.93 1.62 -10.69
CA ASP A 189 24.35 1.25 -10.57
C ASP A 189 25.30 2.46 -10.45
N GLY A 190 24.77 3.69 -10.41
CA GLY A 190 25.55 4.92 -10.20
C GLY A 190 26.46 5.33 -11.37
N SER A 191 26.29 4.72 -12.54
CA SER A 191 27.05 5.00 -13.76
C SER A 191 26.35 6.08 -14.60
N ALA A 192 26.25 7.29 -14.07
CA ALA A 192 25.71 8.45 -14.78
C ALA A 192 26.74 9.06 -15.75
N ALA A 193 27.35 8.25 -16.62
CA ALA A 193 28.43 8.66 -17.52
C ALA A 193 28.21 8.26 -18.97
N ALA A 194 27.00 8.48 -19.53
CA ALA A 194 26.82 8.56 -20.99
C ALA A 194 25.44 9.14 -21.39
N MET A 195 25.07 10.32 -20.88
CA MET A 195 23.95 11.06 -21.49
C MET A 195 24.41 11.80 -22.74
N ARG A 196 24.52 11.08 -23.87
CA ARG A 196 24.34 11.58 -25.24
C ARG A 196 23.85 10.44 -26.11
N GLY A 197 22.54 10.38 -26.38
CA GLY A 197 22.01 9.51 -27.41
C GLY A 197 20.60 9.01 -27.14
N SER A 198 19.60 9.87 -27.35
CA SER A 198 18.33 9.35 -27.84
C SER A 198 18.56 8.92 -29.30
N ALA A 199 18.59 7.62 -29.55
CA ALA A 199 18.29 7.05 -30.86
C ALA A 199 17.99 5.57 -30.69
N SER A 200 16.72 5.19 -30.95
CA SER A 200 16.28 3.87 -31.40
C SER A 200 17.43 2.92 -31.67
N GLU A 201 17.68 1.96 -30.77
CA GLU A 201 18.61 0.87 -31.07
C GLU A 201 18.02 0.06 -32.22
N LEU A 202 18.41 0.40 -33.45
CA LEU A 202 18.18 -0.41 -34.63
C LEU A 202 18.75 -1.80 -34.33
N THR A 203 17.89 -2.81 -34.38
CA THR A 203 18.31 -4.21 -34.24
C THR A 203 19.28 -4.55 -35.36
N ASP A 204 20.07 -5.61 -35.20
CA ASP A 204 21.01 -6.02 -36.26
C ASP A 204 20.28 -6.42 -37.56
N ASP A 205 19.04 -6.91 -37.44
CA ASP A 205 18.16 -7.18 -38.58
C ASP A 205 17.72 -5.89 -39.31
N ASP A 206 17.38 -4.83 -38.56
CA ASP A 206 17.05 -3.52 -39.15
C ASP A 206 18.26 -2.92 -39.87
N ARG A 207 19.47 -3.10 -39.32
CA ARG A 207 20.71 -2.66 -39.95
C ARG A 207 20.99 -3.44 -41.24
N LEU A 208 20.71 -4.74 -41.27
CA LEU A 208 20.81 -5.55 -42.48
C LEU A 208 19.80 -5.12 -43.54
N ALA A 209 18.56 -4.82 -43.14
CA ALA A 209 17.54 -4.29 -44.04
C ALA A 209 17.95 -2.93 -44.64
N LEU A 210 18.46 -2.01 -43.81
CA LEU A 210 18.97 -0.71 -44.24
C LEU A 210 20.17 -0.84 -45.20
N ARG A 211 21.09 -1.78 -44.95
CA ARG A 211 22.21 -2.08 -45.86
C ARG A 211 21.73 -2.58 -47.21
N ARG A 212 20.75 -3.49 -47.23
CA ARG A 212 20.15 -3.97 -48.49
C ARG A 212 19.50 -2.82 -49.25
N LEU A 213 18.74 -1.97 -48.56
CA LEU A 213 18.10 -0.80 -49.15
C LEU A 213 19.13 0.18 -49.74
N LEU A 214 20.23 0.45 -49.03
CA LEU A 214 21.33 1.28 -49.54
C LEU A 214 22.01 0.68 -50.78
N MET A 215 22.17 -0.65 -50.84
CA MET A 215 22.74 -1.31 -52.02
C MET A 215 21.83 -1.14 -53.24
N LYS A 216 20.50 -1.24 -53.06
CA LYS A 216 19.53 -0.98 -54.13
C LYS A 216 19.56 0.48 -54.59
N LEU A 217 19.63 1.42 -53.65
CA LEU A 217 19.64 2.87 -53.91
C LEU A 217 20.98 3.41 -54.45
N THR A 218 22.05 2.63 -54.42
CA THR A 218 23.35 3.01 -55.01
C THR A 218 23.65 2.24 -56.30
N SER A 219 22.85 1.23 -56.65
CA SER A 219 22.96 0.47 -57.89
C SER A 219 22.21 1.13 -59.04
N ASN A 220 22.94 1.76 -59.97
CA ASN A 220 22.36 2.34 -61.19
C ASN A 220 21.70 1.30 -62.10
N ALA A 221 22.01 0.00 -61.96
CA ALA A 221 21.36 -1.06 -62.74
C ALA A 221 19.91 -1.29 -62.27
N GLU A 222 19.66 -1.24 -60.95
CA GLU A 222 18.32 -1.40 -60.38
C GLU A 222 17.51 -0.12 -60.51
N LEU A 223 18.13 1.04 -60.29
CA LEU A 223 17.47 2.34 -60.38
C LEU A 223 16.96 2.68 -61.78
N ARG A 224 17.65 2.22 -62.83
CA ARG A 224 17.21 2.39 -64.22
C ARG A 224 15.87 1.73 -64.52
N GLN A 225 15.46 0.70 -63.77
CA GLN A 225 14.14 0.08 -63.94
C GLN A 225 12.99 0.99 -63.48
N PHE A 226 13.31 2.02 -62.70
CA PHE A 226 12.37 2.98 -62.13
C PHE A 226 12.61 4.41 -62.65
N ASP A 227 13.34 4.57 -63.75
CA ASP A 227 13.76 5.87 -64.29
C ASP A 227 14.50 6.74 -63.25
N LEU A 228 15.35 6.12 -62.44
CA LEU A 228 16.18 6.77 -61.42
C LEU A 228 17.68 6.60 -61.72
N ILE A 229 18.47 7.60 -61.31
CA ILE A 229 19.93 7.60 -61.38
C ILE A 229 20.49 8.04 -60.03
N TYR A 230 21.49 7.30 -59.56
CA TYR A 230 22.30 7.67 -58.41
C TYR A 230 23.49 8.53 -58.83
N ASP A 231 23.46 9.80 -58.42
CA ASP A 231 24.43 10.84 -58.76
C ASP A 231 25.52 10.97 -57.67
N LYS A 232 26.01 9.83 -57.14
CA LYS A 232 27.01 9.71 -56.05
C LYS A 232 26.67 10.39 -54.71
N VAL A 233 25.63 11.20 -54.67
CA VAL A 233 25.24 12.06 -53.53
C VAL A 233 23.74 11.99 -53.28
N ARG A 234 22.93 11.83 -54.33
CA ARG A 234 21.46 11.80 -54.28
C ARG A 234 20.89 10.86 -55.33
N VAL A 235 19.64 10.45 -55.15
CA VAL A 235 18.88 9.68 -56.16
C VAL A 235 17.89 10.63 -56.84
N LYS A 236 17.98 10.77 -58.15
CA LYS A 236 17.16 11.67 -58.98
C LYS A 236 16.54 10.92 -60.16
N MET A 237 15.48 11.45 -60.75
CA MET A 237 14.93 10.89 -61.98
C MET A 237 15.92 11.02 -63.15
N SER A 238 15.96 10.01 -64.03
CA SER A 238 16.79 9.99 -65.24
C SER A 238 16.32 11.03 -66.24
N ASP A 239 15.00 11.13 -66.44
CA ASP A 239 14.36 12.02 -67.39
C ASP A 239 13.39 12.97 -66.68
N GLY A 240 13.50 14.28 -66.95
CA GLY A 240 12.65 15.33 -66.36
C GLY A 240 13.42 16.46 -65.66
N THR A 241 12.73 17.21 -64.79
CA THR A 241 13.22 18.41 -64.09
C THR A 241 14.37 18.18 -63.09
N GLY A 242 14.94 16.98 -63.04
CA GLY A 242 16.02 16.62 -62.11
C GLY A 242 15.58 16.59 -60.64
N ALA A 243 14.28 16.41 -60.38
CA ALA A 243 13.74 16.30 -59.04
C ALA A 243 14.39 15.13 -58.28
N ALA A 244 14.87 15.42 -57.06
CA ALA A 244 15.49 14.42 -56.20
C ALA A 244 14.39 13.63 -55.49
N LEU A 245 14.40 12.30 -55.66
CA LEU A 245 13.54 11.40 -54.89
C LEU A 245 14.07 11.24 -53.47
N ILE A 246 15.40 11.18 -53.35
CA ILE A 246 16.09 11.12 -52.06
C ILE A 246 17.14 12.20 -52.05
N SER A 247 17.04 13.11 -51.10
CA SER A 247 17.97 14.20 -50.90
C SER A 247 19.32 13.69 -50.37
N LYS A 248 20.34 14.56 -50.47
CA LYS A 248 21.68 14.28 -49.95
C LYS A 248 21.66 13.96 -48.45
N ASP A 249 20.86 14.70 -47.69
CA ASP A 249 20.84 14.62 -46.24
C ASP A 249 20.14 13.33 -45.77
N GLU A 250 19.07 12.93 -46.46
CA GLU A 250 18.39 11.65 -46.21
C GLU A 250 19.29 10.45 -46.52
N LEU A 251 20.05 10.51 -47.61
CA LEU A 251 20.98 9.43 -47.99
C LEU A 251 22.17 9.36 -47.01
N ALA A 252 22.67 10.51 -46.54
CA ALA A 252 23.71 10.56 -45.51
C ALA A 252 23.21 10.00 -44.16
N LEU A 253 21.96 10.28 -43.80
CA LEU A 253 21.34 9.76 -42.59
C LEU A 253 21.10 8.24 -42.67
N LEU A 254 20.67 7.72 -43.83
CA LEU A 254 20.55 6.27 -44.03
C LEU A 254 21.90 5.55 -43.92
N ARG A 255 22.98 6.15 -44.42
CA ARG A 255 24.35 5.62 -44.29
C ARG A 255 24.82 5.60 -42.84
N SER A 256 24.59 6.69 -42.10
CA SER A 256 25.00 6.78 -40.70
C SER A 256 24.24 5.76 -39.82
N LEU A 257 22.95 5.58 -40.07
CA LEU A 257 22.12 4.58 -39.37
C LEU A 257 22.51 3.12 -39.72
N ALA A 258 22.91 2.84 -40.96
CA ALA A 258 23.34 1.52 -41.39
C ALA A 258 24.78 1.14 -40.95
N LYS A 259 25.49 2.08 -40.30
CA LYS A 259 26.94 1.99 -40.01
C LYS A 259 27.76 1.64 -41.26
N VAL A 260 27.33 2.13 -42.43
CA VAL A 260 28.09 2.03 -43.67
C VAL A 260 28.78 3.38 -43.83
N GLY A 261 30.10 3.37 -43.71
CA GLY A 261 30.92 4.57 -43.56
C GLY A 261 30.68 5.65 -44.62
N ALA A 262 30.95 6.89 -44.18
CA ALA A 262 31.29 8.01 -45.06
C ALA A 262 32.45 7.66 -45.99
#